data_AF-A0ABD1BFN6-F1
#
_entry.id   AF-A0ABD1BFN6-F1
#
_cell.length_a   1.000
_cell.length_b   1.000
_cell.length_c   1.000
_cell.angle_alpha   90.00
_cell.angle_beta   90.00
_cell.angle_gamma   90.00
#
_symmetry.space_group_name_H-M   'P 1'
#
loop_
_entity.id
_entity.type
_entity.pdbx_description
1 polymer ?
#
loop_
_entity_poly.entity_id
_entity_poly.type
_entity_poly.pdbx_seq_one_letter_code
_entity_poly.pdbx_strand_id
1 'polypeptide(L)'
;MLWKNLRAVKLYSRDVDASDDDDGRASGEWGCTNLEHPSTFDTLAMDPNAKKKIIDDLERFLKRREFYKRVGKAWKRGYLLYGPPGTSKTSLIAAMANYLKFDVFDLELSSIYDNGELKRRNRSILVIEDIDCNAKVRDREAEDQQSEEAKGKVTLSGILNFIDGLWSSFGDERIIVST
;
A
#
# COMPACT_ATOMS: atom_id res chain seq x y z
N MET A 1 -15.46 -5.38 -33.39
CA MET A 1 -15.53 -5.92 -32.02
C MET A 1 -14.43 -5.28 -31.21
N LEU A 2 -14.82 -4.54 -30.17
CA LEU A 2 -13.96 -3.66 -29.36
C LEU A 2 -12.91 -4.47 -28.60
N TRP A 3 -11.64 -4.35 -29.00
CA TRP A 3 -10.52 -4.64 -28.11
C TRP A 3 -10.57 -3.60 -26.98
N LYS A 4 -11.29 -3.91 -25.90
CA LYS A 4 -11.14 -3.15 -24.66
C LYS A 4 -9.73 -3.44 -24.16
N ASN A 5 -8.84 -2.46 -24.31
CA ASN A 5 -7.53 -2.42 -23.65
C ASN A 5 -7.72 -2.70 -22.15
N LEU A 6 -7.59 -3.96 -21.75
CA LEU A 6 -7.50 -4.35 -20.35
C LEU A 6 -6.08 -3.99 -19.91
N ARG A 7 -5.94 -2.83 -19.28
CA ARG A 7 -4.70 -2.46 -18.60
C ARG A 7 -4.38 -3.57 -17.59
N ALA A 8 -3.25 -4.25 -17.78
CA ALA A 8 -2.73 -5.18 -16.81
C ALA A 8 -2.41 -4.41 -15.52
N VAL A 9 -2.90 -4.93 -14.39
CA VAL A 9 -2.56 -4.41 -13.07
C VAL A 9 -1.13 -4.84 -12.77
N LYS A 10 -0.31 -3.93 -12.26
CA LYS A 10 1.07 -4.23 -11.89
C LYS A 10 1.22 -4.34 -10.37
N LEU A 11 2.04 -5.28 -9.93
CA LEU A 11 2.55 -5.37 -8.58
C LEU A 11 3.97 -4.79 -8.57
N TYR A 12 4.20 -3.87 -7.64
CA TYR A 12 5.51 -3.27 -7.40
C TYR A 12 6.00 -3.74 -6.04
N SER A 13 7.19 -4.30 -6.02
CA SER A 13 7.93 -4.64 -4.81
C SER A 13 9.36 -4.13 -4.97
N ARG A 14 10.04 -3.88 -3.84
CA ARG A 14 11.46 -3.57 -3.86
C ARG A 14 12.21 -4.88 -3.71
N ASP A 15 12.82 -5.37 -4.80
CA ASP A 15 13.74 -6.49 -4.72
C ASP A 15 15.01 -6.00 -4.01
N VAL A 16 15.28 -6.55 -2.83
CA VAL A 16 16.57 -6.39 -2.15
C VAL A 16 17.51 -7.43 -2.76
N ASP A 17 17.83 -7.29 -4.05
CA ASP A 17 18.91 -8.08 -4.63
C ASP A 17 20.23 -7.52 -4.10
N ALA A 18 20.71 -8.19 -3.06
CA ALA A 18 22.06 -8.06 -2.54
C ALA A 18 23.05 -8.57 -3.59
N SER A 19 23.55 -7.68 -4.44
CA SER A 19 24.89 -7.83 -4.99
C SER A 19 25.86 -7.10 -4.07
N ASP A 20 26.76 -7.86 -3.44
CA ASP A 20 27.93 -7.41 -2.67
C ASP A 20 28.93 -6.64 -3.55
N ASP A 21 28.52 -5.50 -4.10
CA ASP A 21 29.42 -4.56 -4.75
C ASP A 21 29.54 -3.30 -3.89
N ASP A 22 30.76 -3.13 -3.38
CA ASP A 22 31.31 -2.07 -2.52
C ASP A 22 31.25 -0.68 -3.17
N ASP A 23 30.04 -0.15 -3.40
CA ASP A 23 29.88 1.27 -3.70
C ASP A 23 28.54 1.78 -3.16
N GLY A 24 28.60 2.56 -2.08
CA GLY A 24 27.48 2.87 -1.17
C GLY A 24 26.38 3.78 -1.73
N ARG A 25 25.69 3.33 -2.78
CA ARG A 25 24.43 3.89 -3.28
C ARG A 25 23.47 2.76 -3.66
N ALA A 26 22.80 2.19 -2.67
CA ALA A 26 21.64 1.34 -2.89
C ALA A 26 20.48 2.18 -3.45
N SER A 27 20.47 2.45 -4.75
CA SER A 27 19.24 2.85 -5.44
C SER A 27 18.40 1.60 -5.63
N GLY A 28 17.62 1.25 -4.61
CA GLY A 28 16.65 0.16 -4.70
C GLY A 28 15.57 0.53 -5.71
N GLU A 29 15.77 0.17 -6.98
CA GLU A 29 14.77 0.33 -8.03
C GLU A 29 13.52 -0.51 -7.71
N TRP A 30 12.34 0.03 -8.03
CA TRP A 30 11.10 -0.72 -7.87
C TRP A 30 10.98 -1.77 -8.98
N GLY A 31 11.10 -3.04 -8.61
CA GLY A 31 10.72 -4.17 -9.45
C GLY A 31 9.23 -4.08 -9.80
N CYS A 32 8.85 -4.46 -11.02
CA CYS A 32 7.44 -4.52 -11.41
C CYS A 32 7.11 -5.81 -12.14
N THR A 33 6.04 -6.46 -11.70
CA THR A 33 5.51 -7.68 -12.30
C THR A 33 4.03 -7.49 -12.61
N ASN A 34 3.48 -8.29 -13.53
CA ASN A 34 2.04 -8.30 -13.75
C ASN A 34 1.38 -8.99 -12.55
N LEU A 35 0.37 -8.34 -11.96
CA LEU A 35 -0.46 -8.94 -10.93
C LEU A 35 -1.46 -9.89 -11.60
N GLU A 36 -1.07 -11.14 -11.80
CA GLU A 36 -1.92 -12.21 -12.34
C GLU A 36 -2.63 -12.99 -11.22
N HIS A 37 -3.15 -12.27 -10.21
CA HIS A 37 -3.83 -12.91 -9.09
C HIS A 37 -5.28 -13.28 -9.48
N PRO A 38 -5.72 -14.54 -9.31
CA PRO A 38 -7.06 -14.98 -9.75
C PRO A 38 -8.21 -14.40 -8.91
N SER A 39 -7.91 -13.87 -7.72
CA SER A 39 -8.92 -13.29 -6.83
C SER A 39 -9.67 -12.11 -7.43
N THR A 40 -10.99 -12.23 -7.41
CA THR A 40 -11.97 -11.19 -7.69
C THR A 40 -12.97 -11.14 -6.53
N PHE A 41 -13.82 -10.11 -6.49
CA PHE A 41 -14.91 -10.09 -5.50
C PHE A 41 -15.87 -11.27 -5.65
N ASP A 42 -15.97 -11.87 -6.85
CA ASP A 42 -16.82 -13.04 -7.10
C ASP A 42 -16.21 -14.31 -6.52
N THR A 43 -14.89 -14.50 -6.65
CA THR A 43 -14.19 -15.69 -6.14
C THR A 43 -13.84 -15.60 -4.65
N LEU A 44 -13.88 -14.41 -4.06
CA LEU A 44 -13.50 -14.19 -2.66
C LEU A 44 -14.58 -14.73 -1.70
N ALA A 45 -14.21 -15.69 -0.86
CA ALA A 45 -15.08 -16.24 0.17
C ALA A 45 -15.09 -15.30 1.41
N MET A 46 -16.15 -14.52 1.58
CA MET A 46 -16.36 -13.67 2.74
C MET A 46 -17.85 -13.38 2.94
N ASP A 47 -18.21 -12.78 4.09
CA ASP A 47 -19.58 -12.36 4.35
C ASP A 47 -20.12 -11.44 3.22
N PRO A 48 -21.28 -11.77 2.61
CA PRO A 48 -21.82 -10.99 1.49
C PRO A 48 -22.12 -9.52 1.84
N ASN A 49 -22.51 -9.24 3.09
CA ASN A 49 -22.79 -7.87 3.50
C ASN A 49 -21.50 -7.06 3.65
N ALA A 50 -20.45 -7.65 4.24
CA ALA A 50 -19.13 -7.04 4.31
C ALA A 50 -18.54 -6.81 2.91
N LYS A 51 -18.64 -7.80 2.02
CA LYS A 51 -18.23 -7.68 0.61
C LYS A 51 -18.91 -6.51 -0.07
N LYS A 52 -20.24 -6.42 0.04
CA LYS A 52 -21.03 -5.33 -0.55
C LYS A 52 -20.64 -3.96 0.01
N LYS A 53 -20.44 -3.85 1.33
CA LYS A 53 -19.98 -2.60 1.96
C LYS A 53 -18.66 -2.10 1.39
N ILE A 54 -17.70 -3.01 1.16
CA ILE A 54 -16.40 -2.66 0.57
C ILE A 54 -16.60 -2.18 -0.87
N ILE A 55 -17.34 -2.94 -1.69
CA ILE A 55 -17.60 -2.56 -3.10
C ILE A 55 -18.29 -1.19 -3.18
N ASP A 56 -19.34 -0.97 -2.39
CA ASP A 56 -20.08 0.30 -2.35
C ASP A 56 -19.18 1.48 -1.92
N ASP A 57 -18.25 1.26 -0.98
CA ASP A 57 -17.29 2.27 -0.55
C ASP A 57 -16.24 2.59 -1.62
N LEU A 58 -15.75 1.56 -2.33
CA LEU A 58 -14.82 1.73 -3.45
C LEU A 58 -15.47 2.52 -4.59
N GLU A 59 -16.71 2.20 -4.96
CA GLU A 59 -17.44 2.97 -5.96
C GLU A 59 -17.68 4.41 -5.52
N ARG A 60 -18.04 4.60 -4.25
CA ARG A 60 -18.23 5.93 -3.66
C ARG A 60 -16.94 6.73 -3.67
N PHE A 61 -15.80 6.09 -3.39
CA PHE A 61 -14.48 6.71 -3.47
C PHE A 61 -14.20 7.19 -4.90
N LEU A 62 -14.42 6.36 -5.92
CA LEU A 62 -14.25 6.72 -7.33
C LEU A 62 -15.13 7.89 -7.77
N LYS A 63 -16.40 7.92 -7.32
CA LYS A 63 -17.39 8.96 -7.69
C LYS A 63 -17.17 10.30 -6.99
N ARG A 64 -16.28 10.39 -6.00
CA ARG A 64 -16.12 11.58 -5.13
C ARG A 64 -14.91 12.45 -5.44
N ARG A 65 -14.20 12.24 -6.56
CA ARG A 65 -13.05 13.06 -6.98
C ARG A 65 -13.27 14.56 -6.79
N GLU A 66 -14.35 15.08 -7.39
CA GLU A 66 -14.66 16.50 -7.42
C GLU A 66 -15.02 17.02 -6.04
N PHE A 67 -15.57 16.17 -5.17
CA PHE A 67 -15.86 16.51 -3.78
C PHE A 67 -14.55 16.75 -3.02
N TYR A 68 -13.59 15.80 -3.08
CA TYR A 68 -12.28 15.94 -2.43
C TYR A 68 -11.54 17.19 -2.90
N LYS A 69 -11.54 17.44 -4.22
CA LYS A 69 -10.96 18.64 -4.82
C LYS A 69 -11.60 19.92 -4.30
N ARG A 70 -12.93 19.97 -4.20
CA ARG A 70 -13.69 21.14 -3.74
C ARG A 70 -13.44 21.48 -2.28
N VAL A 71 -13.28 20.47 -1.42
CA VAL A 71 -13.01 20.67 0.01
C VAL A 71 -11.51 20.79 0.34
N GLY A 72 -10.64 20.79 -0.69
CA GLY A 72 -9.19 20.91 -0.52
C GLY A 72 -8.54 19.73 0.21
N LYS A 73 -9.16 18.54 0.16
CA LYS A 73 -8.64 17.33 0.82
C LYS A 73 -7.97 16.41 -0.19
N ALA A 74 -6.90 15.73 0.24
CA ALA A 74 -6.27 14.70 -0.56
C ALA A 74 -7.27 13.56 -0.84
N TRP A 75 -7.35 13.12 -2.10
CA TRP A 75 -8.28 12.08 -2.52
C TRP A 75 -7.70 10.69 -2.25
N LYS A 76 -7.74 10.32 -0.97
CA LYS A 76 -7.21 9.07 -0.42
C LYS A 76 -8.28 8.29 0.33
N ARG A 77 -8.13 6.97 0.39
CA ARG A 77 -8.97 6.09 1.22
C ARG A 77 -8.12 5.03 1.94
N GLY A 78 -8.31 4.88 3.25
CA GLY A 78 -7.64 3.88 4.07
C GLY A 78 -8.56 2.70 4.41
N TYR A 79 -8.01 1.49 4.39
CA TYR A 79 -8.63 0.27 4.89
C TYR A 79 -7.68 -0.40 5.89
N LEU A 80 -8.22 -0.87 7.01
CA LEU A 80 -7.52 -1.71 7.97
C LEU A 80 -8.17 -3.10 7.92
N LEU A 81 -7.42 -4.10 7.46
CA LEU A 81 -7.88 -5.48 7.39
C LEU A 81 -7.25 -6.23 8.56
N TYR A 82 -8.06 -6.65 9.53
CA TYR A 82 -7.56 -7.38 10.70
C TYR A 82 -8.26 -8.72 10.83
N GLY A 83 -7.55 -9.71 11.39
CA GLY A 83 -8.06 -11.04 11.64
C GLY A 83 -6.97 -12.11 11.57
N PRO A 84 -7.30 -13.36 11.93
CA PRO A 84 -6.35 -14.47 11.93
C PRO A 84 -5.57 -14.61 10.61
N PRO A 85 -4.32 -15.13 10.63
CA PRO A 85 -3.61 -15.48 9.40
C PRO A 85 -4.43 -16.48 8.58
N GLY A 86 -4.34 -16.39 7.25
CA GLY A 86 -5.13 -17.24 6.34
C GLY A 86 -6.57 -16.80 6.08
N THR A 87 -7.03 -15.67 6.63
CA THR A 87 -8.38 -15.11 6.37
C THR A 87 -8.49 -14.32 5.06
N SER A 88 -7.65 -14.62 4.06
CA SER A 88 -7.70 -14.04 2.72
C SER A 88 -7.58 -12.50 2.63
N LYS A 89 -6.93 -11.85 3.62
CA LYS A 89 -6.66 -10.39 3.62
C LYS A 89 -5.93 -9.93 2.36
N THR A 90 -4.80 -10.56 2.03
CA THR A 90 -4.03 -10.28 0.82
C THR A 90 -4.82 -10.59 -0.45
N SER A 91 -5.65 -11.64 -0.44
CA SER A 91 -6.54 -11.97 -1.56
C SER A 91 -7.65 -10.92 -1.76
N LEU A 92 -8.12 -10.27 -0.69
CA LEU A 92 -9.05 -9.15 -0.78
C LEU A 92 -8.37 -7.94 -1.43
N ILE A 93 -7.12 -7.64 -1.09
CA ILE A 93 -6.34 -6.56 -1.75
C ILE A 93 -6.24 -6.82 -3.25
N ALA A 94 -5.88 -8.05 -3.66
CA ALA A 94 -5.84 -8.44 -5.06
C ALA A 94 -7.20 -8.28 -5.75
N ALA A 95 -8.30 -8.65 -5.08
CA ALA A 95 -9.66 -8.45 -5.60
C ALA A 95 -10.00 -6.96 -5.77
N MET A 96 -9.61 -6.10 -4.82
CA MET A 96 -9.78 -4.65 -4.92
C MET A 96 -8.98 -4.07 -6.09
N ALA A 97 -7.71 -4.47 -6.26
CA ALA A 97 -6.85 -4.05 -7.35
C ALA A 97 -7.43 -4.44 -8.72
N ASN A 98 -7.88 -5.68 -8.84
CA ASN A 98 -8.51 -6.22 -10.04
C ASN A 98 -9.84 -5.53 -10.38
N TYR A 99 -10.63 -5.18 -9.36
CA TYR A 99 -11.90 -4.46 -9.52
C TYR A 99 -11.68 -3.02 -10.00
N LEU A 100 -10.73 -2.31 -9.39
CA LEU A 100 -10.45 -0.89 -9.68
C LEU A 100 -9.52 -0.67 -10.88
N LYS A 101 -8.78 -1.71 -11.28
CA LYS A 101 -7.63 -1.60 -12.20
C LYS A 101 -6.56 -0.64 -11.66
N PHE A 102 -6.28 -0.76 -10.37
CA PHE A 102 -5.25 0.02 -9.67
C PHE A 102 -4.01 -0.84 -9.50
N ASP A 103 -2.86 -0.23 -9.72
CA ASP A 103 -1.57 -0.89 -9.49
C ASP A 103 -1.32 -1.07 -7.98
N VAL A 104 -0.69 -2.17 -7.58
CA VAL A 104 -0.42 -2.51 -6.18
C VAL A 104 1.04 -2.23 -5.87
N PHE A 105 1.30 -1.54 -4.77
CA PHE A 105 2.63 -1.28 -4.23
C PHE A 105 2.72 -1.97 -2.89
N ASP A 106 3.53 -3.02 -2.83
CA ASP A 106 3.88 -3.67 -1.60
C ASP A 106 5.00 -2.87 -0.92
N LEU A 107 4.68 -2.26 0.22
CA LEU A 107 5.62 -1.43 0.95
C LEU A 107 6.23 -2.24 2.07
N GLU A 108 7.47 -2.64 1.85
CA GLU A 108 8.28 -3.14 2.95
C GLU A 108 8.62 -1.96 3.87
N LEU A 109 8.12 -2.05 5.10
CA LEU A 109 8.19 -1.01 6.11
C LEU A 109 9.64 -0.52 6.35
N SER A 110 10.62 -1.41 6.20
CA SER A 110 12.07 -1.17 6.36
C SER A 110 12.63 -0.08 5.44
N SER A 111 11.92 0.27 4.37
CA SER A 111 12.49 0.96 3.21
C SER A 111 11.80 2.31 2.86
N ILE A 112 10.94 2.81 3.75
CA ILE A 112 9.99 3.92 3.51
C ILE A 112 10.66 5.29 3.21
N TYR A 113 11.91 5.50 3.65
CA TYR A 113 12.54 6.83 3.64
C TYR A 113 12.92 7.37 2.25
N ASP A 114 13.08 6.52 1.24
CA ASP A 114 13.39 6.96 -0.13
C ASP A 114 12.42 6.37 -1.14
N ASN A 115 11.33 7.09 -1.40
CA ASN A 115 10.24 6.64 -2.29
C ASN A 115 9.81 7.75 -3.25
N GLY A 116 10.78 8.34 -3.96
CA GLY A 116 10.54 9.33 -5.02
C GLY A 116 9.61 8.83 -6.14
N GLU A 117 9.69 7.53 -6.47
CA GLU A 117 8.93 6.93 -7.58
C GLU A 117 7.44 6.73 -7.25
N LEU A 118 7.13 6.45 -5.98
CA LEU A 118 5.75 6.31 -5.51
C LEU A 118 4.96 7.61 -5.66
N LYS A 119 5.64 8.77 -5.75
CA LYS A 119 5.04 10.10 -5.90
C LYS A 119 4.49 10.37 -7.31
N ARG A 120 4.79 9.53 -8.30
CA ARG A 120 4.46 9.80 -9.72
C ARG A 120 3.33 8.95 -10.28
N ARG A 121 2.80 7.98 -9.52
CA ARG A 121 1.78 7.04 -10.02
C ARG A 121 0.41 7.27 -9.38
N ASN A 122 -0.54 7.64 -10.25
CA ASN A 122 -1.97 7.71 -9.96
C ASN A 122 -2.61 6.32 -10.06
N ARG A 123 -3.74 6.10 -9.38
CA ARG A 123 -4.49 4.83 -9.38
C ARG A 123 -3.69 3.69 -8.78
N SER A 124 -3.32 3.86 -7.52
CA SER A 124 -2.53 2.87 -6.79
C SER A 124 -3.17 2.44 -5.47
N ILE A 125 -2.94 1.18 -5.11
CA ILE A 125 -3.17 0.61 -3.79
C ILE A 125 -1.80 0.43 -3.13
N LEU A 126 -1.61 1.05 -1.98
CA LEU A 126 -0.42 0.88 -1.15
C LEU A 126 -0.76 -0.15 -0.09
N VAL A 127 0.02 -1.23 -0.04
CA VAL A 127 -0.13 -2.30 0.94
C VAL A 127 0.94 -2.10 2.00
N ILE A 128 0.53 -2.15 3.25
CA ILE A 128 1.40 -2.12 4.41
C ILE A 128 1.09 -3.38 5.21
N GLU A 129 1.92 -4.40 5.07
CA GLU A 129 1.75 -5.65 5.80
C GLU A 129 2.43 -5.59 7.19
N ASP A 130 1.91 -6.38 8.14
CA ASP A 130 2.52 -6.66 9.45
C ASP A 130 2.78 -5.43 10.34
N ILE A 131 1.86 -4.47 10.34
CA ILE A 131 1.91 -3.31 11.26
C ILE A 131 1.91 -3.73 12.73
N ASP A 132 1.25 -4.85 13.07
CA ASP A 132 1.15 -5.34 14.45
C ASP A 132 2.40 -6.10 14.90
N CYS A 133 3.12 -6.77 13.99
CA CYS A 133 4.31 -7.57 14.32
C CYS A 133 5.56 -6.71 14.59
N ASN A 134 5.62 -5.49 14.05
CA ASN A 134 6.70 -4.54 14.30
C ASN A 134 6.50 -3.68 15.56
N ALA A 135 5.41 -3.89 16.32
CA ALA A 135 5.06 -3.13 17.52
C ALA A 135 5.96 -3.35 18.75
N LYS A 136 7.24 -3.72 18.57
CA LYS A 136 8.32 -3.15 19.40
C LYS A 136 8.63 -1.71 18.92
N VAL A 137 7.58 -0.95 18.65
CA VAL A 137 7.67 0.49 18.44
C VAL A 137 7.90 1.06 19.82
N ARG A 138 9.12 1.53 20.08
CA ARG A 138 9.40 2.26 21.32
C ARG A 138 8.45 3.46 21.37
N ASP A 139 7.62 3.53 22.40
CA ASP A 139 7.00 4.79 22.80
C ASP A 139 8.13 5.82 22.97
N ARG A 140 7.87 7.05 22.54
CA ARG A 140 8.85 8.14 22.48
C ARG A 140 9.40 8.57 23.85
N GLU A 141 9.08 7.85 24.93
CA GLU A 141 9.34 8.24 26.32
C GLU A 141 10.45 7.44 27.00
N ALA A 142 11.10 6.49 26.33
CA ALA A 142 12.20 5.71 26.91
C ALA A 142 13.54 5.97 26.19
N GLU A 143 14.12 7.16 26.43
CA GLU A 143 15.57 7.31 26.34
C GLU A 143 16.17 6.67 27.60
N ASP A 144 16.75 5.48 27.46
CA ASP A 144 18.09 5.21 28.01
C ASP A 144 18.61 3.82 27.62
N GLN A 145 19.86 3.85 27.13
CA GLN A 145 20.86 2.76 27.09
C GLN A 145 20.74 1.66 26.01
N GLN A 146 21.78 1.68 25.15
CA GLN A 146 22.40 0.57 24.39
C GLN A 146 21.57 -0.18 23.34
N SER A 147 21.94 -0.01 22.06
CA SER A 147 22.43 -1.07 21.15
C SER A 147 22.49 -0.57 19.70
N GLU A 148 23.61 -0.87 19.02
CA GLU A 148 23.86 -0.65 17.59
C GLU A 148 22.97 -1.51 16.65
N GLU A 149 21.73 -1.81 17.04
CA GLU A 149 20.74 -2.59 16.25
C GLU A 149 19.68 -1.70 15.56
N ALA A 150 19.88 -0.37 15.56
CA ALA A 150 18.88 0.60 15.09
C ALA A 150 18.89 0.86 13.56
N LYS A 151 19.51 -0.01 12.75
CA LYS A 151 19.64 0.20 11.29
C LYS A 151 18.48 -0.34 10.43
N GLY A 152 17.45 -0.94 11.04
CA GLY A 152 16.31 -1.50 10.29
C GLY A 152 14.94 -1.39 10.97
N LYS A 153 14.81 -0.67 12.09
CA LYS A 153 13.53 -0.57 12.80
C LYS A 153 12.70 0.61 12.31
N VAL A 154 11.51 0.26 11.83
CA VAL A 154 10.51 1.17 11.31
C VAL A 154 9.81 1.83 12.48
N THR A 155 9.69 3.16 12.46
CA THR A 155 8.93 3.89 13.48
C THR A 155 7.52 4.14 12.97
N LEU A 156 6.52 4.11 13.86
CA LEU A 156 5.16 4.59 13.53
C LEU A 156 5.21 6.01 12.98
N SER A 157 6.14 6.83 13.46
CA SER A 157 6.38 8.17 12.93
C SER A 157 6.78 8.17 11.45
N GLY A 158 7.60 7.21 11.00
CA GLY A 158 7.99 7.06 9.59
C GLY A 158 6.80 6.71 8.71
N ILE A 159 5.95 5.78 9.16
CA ILE A 159 4.72 5.37 8.46
C ILE A 159 3.73 6.55 8.40
N LEU A 160 3.49 7.22 9.53
CA LEU A 160 2.59 8.37 9.61
C LEU A 160 3.07 9.51 8.71
N ASN A 161 4.36 9.86 8.78
CA ASN A 161 4.94 10.88 7.91
C ASN A 161 4.84 10.53 6.42
N PHE A 162 4.86 9.25 6.07
CA PHE A 162 4.67 8.79 4.71
C PHE A 162 3.20 8.86 4.25
N ILE A 163 2.25 8.51 5.11
CA ILE A 163 0.81 8.58 4.83
C ILE A 163 0.33 10.05 4.77
N ASP A 164 0.68 10.83 5.78
CA ASP A 164 0.25 12.21 6.01
C ASP A 164 1.09 13.24 5.25
N GLY A 165 2.33 12.90 4.91
CA GLY A 165 3.25 13.81 4.25
C GLY A 165 2.69 14.36 2.95
N LEU A 166 3.02 15.62 2.66
CA LEU A 166 2.72 16.33 1.41
C LEU A 166 3.18 15.54 0.17
N TRP A 167 4.10 14.59 0.35
CA TRP A 167 4.58 13.64 -0.65
C TRP A 167 3.52 12.65 -1.15
N SER A 168 2.56 12.29 -0.30
CA SER A 168 1.43 11.42 -0.63
C SER A 168 0.29 12.22 -1.29
N SER A 169 0.38 13.57 -1.32
CA SER A 169 -0.55 14.45 -2.04
C SER A 169 -0.24 14.59 -3.53
N PHE A 170 0.92 14.11 -3.99
CA PHE A 170 1.23 13.97 -5.42
C PHE A 170 0.60 12.68 -5.94
N GLY A 171 -0.69 12.75 -6.22
CA GLY A 171 -1.42 11.66 -6.84
C GLY A 171 -2.91 11.79 -6.59
N ASP A 172 -3.69 11.81 -7.68
CA ASP A 172 -5.12 12.08 -7.58
C ASP A 172 -5.92 10.89 -7.02
N GLU A 173 -5.43 9.65 -7.06
CA GLU A 173 -6.25 8.47 -6.72
C GLU A 173 -5.43 7.42 -5.96
N ARG A 174 -5.57 7.36 -4.62
CA ARG A 174 -4.81 6.42 -3.79
C ARG A 174 -5.64 5.70 -2.73
N ILE A 175 -5.46 4.38 -2.65
CA ILE A 175 -5.97 3.55 -1.57
C ILE A 175 -4.79 3.06 -0.74
N ILE A 176 -4.94 3.05 0.58
CA ILE A 176 -3.95 2.54 1.52
C ILE A 176 -4.63 1.37 2.24
N VAL A 177 -4.01 0.20 2.23
CA VAL A 177 -4.48 -0.98 2.95
C VAL A 177 -3.40 -1.41 3.92
N SER A 178 -3.75 -1.48 5.19
CA SER A 178 -2.90 -2.06 6.24
C SER A 178 -3.49 -3.40 6.68
N THR A 179 -2.64 -4.41 6.83
CA THR A 179 -3.05 -5.78 7.19
C THR A 179 -2.36 -6.32 8.43
#